data_AF-A0A7S2RBK6-F1
#
_entry.id   AF-A0A7S2RBK6-F1
#
_cell.length_a   1.000
_cell.length_b   1.000
_cell.length_c   1.000
_cell.angle_alpha   90.00
_cell.angle_beta   90.00
_cell.angle_gamma   90.00
#
_symmetry.space_group_name_H-M   'P 1'
#
loop_
_entity.id
_entity.type
_entity.pdbx_description
1 polymer ?
#
loop_
_entity_poly.entity_id
_entity_poly.type
_entity_poly.pdbx_seq_one_letter_code
_entity_poly.pdbx_strand_id
1 'polypeptide(L)'
;GAGAGAGAGAAAAPISAPRTEVLPPEWGQRKDLVVGLGTGISPENLAVFCGSLRAVSPSAALVLYLDSPLPELHRRIVERYDVTALEFSVSLIEPAFLRKYHPSNYRWPLIHRYLKDHANAYRRVVLADVRDTMFQADPFERFDRGFFAFHGVESRTIGQCGWNGGWVQDCFGRTVLQQVQSEAIICSGVSMGSTDEVLAYLGEMQRTMETKEFATCERNGVDQGVHNVLVHTKRIPNLKVFSQSNGWVANLQAQRARIHGGQVFNRQDELVAVVHQYDRRRDLQSAYFDTFVFWPRKTDGELCAGYTVEEGVDLFKGRCDLTVTGSQGTGECCAKCTATPGCKAFSIAGSQCFLKNCNTVTTRSPMPGVASGFK
;
A
#
# COMPACT_ATOMS: atom_id res chain seq x y z
N GLY A 1 47.12 -11.04 -36.03
CA GLY A 1 47.20 -9.83 -35.18
C GLY A 1 46.45 -8.73 -35.88
N ALA A 2 45.36 -8.19 -35.36
CA ALA A 2 45.12 -7.52 -34.06
C ALA A 2 45.39 -6.01 -34.12
N GLY A 3 44.39 -5.24 -33.67
CA GLY A 3 44.36 -3.77 -33.52
C GLY A 3 43.14 -3.18 -34.22
N ALA A 4 41.92 -3.13 -33.67
CA ALA A 4 41.41 -2.65 -32.38
C ALA A 4 41.54 -1.12 -32.20
N GLY A 5 40.38 -0.45 -32.02
CA GLY A 5 40.23 0.98 -31.71
C GLY A 5 38.76 1.40 -31.89
N ALA A 6 37.86 0.88 -31.04
CA ALA A 6 37.35 1.57 -29.85
C ALA A 6 36.36 2.70 -30.21
N GLY A 7 35.08 2.34 -30.32
CA GLY A 7 33.97 3.29 -30.30
C GLY A 7 33.85 3.88 -28.90
N ALA A 8 34.10 5.17 -28.78
CA ALA A 8 33.85 5.92 -27.55
C ALA A 8 32.33 5.96 -27.30
N GLY A 9 31.92 5.34 -26.20
CA GLY A 9 30.56 5.47 -25.68
C GLY A 9 30.29 6.93 -25.35
N ALA A 10 29.20 7.47 -25.89
CA ALA A 10 28.69 8.77 -25.49
C ALA A 10 28.26 8.70 -24.02
N ALA A 11 28.99 9.38 -23.15
CA ALA A 11 28.58 9.60 -21.78
C ALA A 11 27.29 10.44 -21.78
N ALA A 12 26.27 9.97 -21.07
CA ALA A 12 25.05 10.75 -20.85
C ALA A 12 25.38 12.05 -20.11
N ALA A 13 24.94 13.18 -20.64
CA ALA A 13 25.11 14.48 -20.03
C ALA A 13 24.29 14.59 -18.72
N PRO A 14 24.76 15.32 -17.70
CA PRO A 14 24.01 15.55 -16.47
C PRO A 14 22.77 16.41 -16.74
N ILE A 15 21.62 15.97 -16.24
CA ILE A 15 20.34 16.69 -16.35
C ILE A 15 20.44 17.98 -15.54
N SER A 16 20.37 19.13 -16.22
CA SER A 16 20.23 20.46 -15.61
C SER A 16 18.77 20.79 -15.31
N ALA A 17 18.49 21.33 -14.13
CA ALA A 17 17.14 21.72 -13.67
C ALA A 17 16.48 22.79 -14.56
N PRO A 18 15.18 22.69 -14.87
CA PRO A 18 14.44 23.80 -15.48
C PRO A 18 14.16 24.91 -14.47
N ARG A 19 14.39 26.16 -14.89
CA ARG A 19 14.05 27.38 -14.15
C ARG A 19 12.54 27.65 -14.15
N THR A 20 12.13 28.34 -13.10
CA THR A 20 10.79 28.76 -12.70
C THR A 20 10.06 29.66 -13.69
N GLU A 21 8.77 29.39 -13.91
CA GLU A 21 7.76 30.39 -14.27
C GLU A 21 6.86 30.68 -13.07
N VAL A 22 6.62 31.96 -12.80
CA VAL A 22 5.86 32.50 -11.66
C VAL A 22 4.41 32.71 -12.09
N LEU A 23 3.44 32.18 -11.33
CA LEU A 23 2.00 32.46 -11.51
C LEU A 23 1.44 33.30 -10.33
N PRO A 24 0.52 34.27 -10.55
CA PRO A 24 0.02 35.20 -9.52
C PRO A 24 -1.06 34.59 -8.59
N PRO A 25 -1.46 35.30 -7.50
CA PRO A 25 -1.76 34.68 -6.22
C PRO A 25 -3.25 34.49 -5.96
N GLU A 26 -3.68 33.22 -5.90
CA GLU A 26 -4.58 32.61 -4.89
C GLU A 26 -4.38 31.07 -4.91
N TRP A 27 -3.99 30.53 -6.07
CA TRP A 27 -3.64 29.13 -6.29
C TRP A 27 -2.19 28.77 -5.90
N GLY A 28 -1.29 29.75 -5.81
CA GLY A 28 0.14 29.54 -5.55
C GLY A 28 0.52 29.26 -4.09
N GLN A 29 -0.42 29.23 -3.15
CA GLN A 29 -0.14 28.96 -1.72
C GLN A 29 -0.54 27.57 -1.25
N ARG A 30 -1.45 26.88 -1.96
CA ARG A 30 -1.93 25.56 -1.56
C ARG A 30 -0.96 24.48 -2.02
N LYS A 31 -0.61 23.58 -1.11
CA LYS A 31 0.29 22.45 -1.41
C LYS A 31 -0.48 21.31 -2.06
N ASP A 32 0.23 20.42 -2.73
CA ASP A 32 -0.27 19.09 -3.04
C ASP A 32 -0.01 18.19 -1.82
N LEU A 33 -0.92 17.26 -1.52
CA LEU A 33 -0.88 16.42 -0.32
C LEU A 33 -0.85 14.94 -0.68
N VAL A 34 0.10 14.19 -0.10
CA VAL A 34 -0.01 12.74 0.04
C VAL A 34 -0.38 12.42 1.48
N VAL A 35 -1.45 11.65 1.67
CA VAL A 35 -1.93 11.25 3.00
C VAL A 35 -2.24 9.76 3.08
N GLY A 36 -1.92 9.15 4.22
CA GLY A 36 -2.14 7.72 4.44
C GLY A 36 -2.05 7.31 5.90
N LEU A 37 -2.31 6.02 6.16
CA LEU A 37 -2.23 5.39 7.47
C LEU A 37 -1.15 4.29 7.47
N GLY A 38 -0.26 4.33 8.46
CA GLY A 38 0.85 3.39 8.64
C GLY A 38 0.79 2.64 9.98
N THR A 39 -0.34 2.00 10.31
CA THR A 39 -0.47 1.14 11.49
C THR A 39 0.42 -0.10 11.40
N GLY A 40 1.23 -0.36 12.43
CA GLY A 40 2.16 -1.48 12.52
C GLY A 40 3.17 -1.50 11.37
N ILE A 41 3.47 -0.35 10.77
CA ILE A 41 4.32 -0.29 9.57
C ILE A 41 5.77 -0.64 9.91
N SER A 42 6.42 -1.44 9.06
CA SER A 42 7.86 -1.68 9.17
C SER A 42 8.65 -0.41 8.78
N PRO A 43 9.80 -0.14 9.40
CA PRO A 43 10.60 1.02 9.04
C PRO A 43 11.04 1.02 7.57
N GLU A 44 11.32 -0.14 6.97
CA GLU A 44 11.74 -0.28 5.57
C GLU A 44 10.67 0.24 4.61
N ASN A 45 9.44 -0.26 4.74
CA ASN A 45 8.29 0.20 3.96
C ASN A 45 8.01 1.69 4.15
N LEU A 46 8.11 2.20 5.39
CA LEU A 46 7.96 3.64 5.65
C LEU A 46 9.04 4.45 4.93
N ALA A 47 10.29 3.98 4.94
CA ALA A 47 11.38 4.65 4.23
C ALA A 47 11.21 4.61 2.70
N VAL A 48 10.72 3.51 2.13
CA VAL A 48 10.38 3.44 0.70
C VAL A 48 9.28 4.45 0.37
N PHE A 49 8.18 4.46 1.11
CA PHE A 49 7.06 5.37 0.85
C PHE A 49 7.48 6.83 0.92
N CYS A 50 8.10 7.24 2.03
CA CYS A 50 8.51 8.62 2.25
C CYS A 50 9.66 9.05 1.34
N GLY A 51 10.69 8.21 1.20
CA GLY A 51 11.87 8.49 0.40
C GLY A 51 11.57 8.57 -1.09
N SER A 52 10.75 7.65 -1.61
CA SER A 52 10.36 7.68 -3.03
C SER A 52 9.49 8.89 -3.36
N LEU A 53 8.55 9.29 -2.49
CA LEU A 53 7.80 10.52 -2.70
C LEU A 53 8.73 11.74 -2.70
N ARG A 54 9.63 11.85 -1.71
CA ARG A 54 10.55 13.00 -1.61
C ARG A 54 11.50 13.11 -2.80
N ALA A 55 11.86 11.98 -3.42
CA ALA A 55 12.71 11.97 -4.61
C ALA A 55 12.03 12.58 -5.84
N VAL A 56 10.70 12.50 -5.94
CA VAL A 56 9.96 12.89 -7.16
C VAL A 56 9.01 14.06 -6.95
N SER A 57 8.60 14.35 -5.72
CA SER A 57 7.72 15.46 -5.34
C SER A 57 8.20 16.09 -4.02
N PRO A 58 9.36 16.78 -4.04
CA PRO A 58 9.99 17.31 -2.82
C PRO A 58 9.17 18.39 -2.12
N SER A 59 8.27 19.08 -2.84
CA SER A 59 7.43 20.16 -2.31
C SER A 59 6.06 19.69 -1.80
N ALA A 60 5.65 18.45 -2.08
CA ALA A 60 4.36 17.94 -1.63
C ALA A 60 4.33 17.80 -0.10
N ALA A 61 3.22 18.20 0.52
CA ALA A 61 2.97 17.86 1.91
C ALA A 61 2.80 16.35 2.05
N LEU A 62 3.39 15.77 3.10
CA LEU A 62 3.29 14.35 3.41
C LEU A 62 2.79 14.20 4.84
N VAL A 63 1.55 13.74 4.98
CA VAL A 63 0.88 13.61 6.28
C VAL A 63 0.56 12.13 6.52
N LEU A 64 1.13 11.54 7.56
CA LEU A 64 0.94 10.12 7.85
C LEU A 64 0.40 9.92 9.25
N TYR A 65 -0.66 9.13 9.37
CA TYR A 65 -1.08 8.59 10.66
C TYR A 65 -0.17 7.42 11.05
N LEU A 66 0.51 7.51 12.19
CA LEU A 66 1.46 6.50 12.67
C LEU A 66 1.13 6.11 14.13
N ASP A 67 1.49 4.89 14.53
CA ASP A 67 1.22 4.44 15.91
C ASP A 67 1.96 5.30 16.94
N SER A 68 1.29 5.57 18.06
CA SER A 68 1.89 6.19 19.24
C SER A 68 2.17 5.13 20.33
N PRO A 69 3.36 5.14 20.98
CA PRO A 69 4.48 6.04 20.70
C PRO A 69 5.22 5.66 19.42
N LEU A 70 5.71 6.67 18.69
CA LEU A 70 6.50 6.43 17.49
C LEU A 70 7.89 5.83 17.84
N PRO A 71 8.27 4.66 17.28
CA PRO A 71 9.59 4.08 17.51
C PRO A 71 10.72 4.96 16.98
N GLU A 72 11.92 4.83 17.56
CA GLU A 72 13.06 5.71 17.24
C GLU A 72 13.46 5.68 15.77
N LEU A 73 13.48 4.50 15.14
CA LEU A 73 13.82 4.40 13.73
C LEU A 73 12.76 5.07 12.85
N HIS A 74 11.48 4.94 13.19
CA HIS A 74 10.39 5.64 12.51
C HIS A 74 10.50 7.15 12.67
N ARG A 75 10.84 7.65 13.86
CA ARG A 75 11.10 9.08 14.12
C ARG A 75 12.20 9.61 13.21
N ARG A 76 13.32 8.89 13.10
CA ARG A 76 14.42 9.25 12.18
C ARG A 76 13.98 9.31 10.71
N ILE A 77 13.09 8.42 10.28
CA ILE A 77 12.55 8.43 8.91
C ILE A 77 11.63 9.63 8.70
N VAL A 78 10.75 9.90 9.67
CA VAL A 78 9.82 11.04 9.67
C VAL A 78 10.58 12.37 9.58
N GLU A 79 11.61 12.55 10.40
CA GLU A 79 12.46 13.75 10.39
C GLU A 79 13.25 13.88 9.08
N ARG A 80 13.87 12.78 8.62
CA ARG A 80 14.69 12.77 7.40
C ARG A 80 13.89 13.20 6.16
N TYR A 81 12.63 12.78 6.08
CA TYR A 81 11.78 13.00 4.91
C TYR A 81 10.69 14.04 5.15
N ASP A 82 10.83 14.92 6.15
CA ASP A 82 9.89 16.02 6.43
C ASP A 82 8.42 15.56 6.42
N VAL A 83 8.13 14.52 7.21
CA VAL A 83 6.79 13.94 7.33
C VAL A 83 6.06 14.60 8.49
N THR A 84 4.83 15.08 8.24
CA THR A 84 3.90 15.43 9.32
C THR A 84 3.30 14.14 9.88
N ALA A 85 3.89 13.62 10.96
CA ALA A 85 3.40 12.43 11.65
C ALA A 85 2.24 12.79 12.59
N LEU A 86 1.05 12.28 12.30
CA LEU A 86 -0.10 12.30 13.19
C LEU A 86 -0.08 11.02 14.04
N GLU A 87 0.65 11.07 15.14
CA GLU A 87 0.69 9.97 16.10
C GLU A 87 -0.70 9.72 16.70
N PHE A 88 -1.16 8.47 16.68
CA PHE A 88 -2.47 8.12 17.23
C PHE A 88 -2.42 6.79 17.99
N SER A 89 -3.37 6.64 18.92
CA SER A 89 -3.67 5.37 19.56
C SER A 89 -5.06 4.91 19.14
N VAL A 90 -5.20 3.65 18.77
CA VAL A 90 -6.50 3.04 18.46
C VAL A 90 -7.49 3.20 19.62
N SER A 91 -7.00 3.19 20.87
CA SER A 91 -7.85 3.39 22.07
C SER A 91 -8.51 4.78 22.16
N LEU A 92 -8.02 5.76 21.40
CA LEU A 92 -8.50 7.14 21.40
C LEU A 92 -9.33 7.48 20.16
N ILE A 93 -9.49 6.54 19.21
CA ILE A 93 -10.32 6.78 18.04
C ILE A 93 -11.78 6.93 18.49
N GLU A 94 -12.43 7.97 17.97
CA GLU A 94 -13.87 8.19 18.11
C GLU A 94 -14.58 8.10 16.75
N PRO A 95 -15.84 7.64 16.72
CA PRO A 95 -16.58 7.04 17.84
C PRO A 95 -15.98 5.70 18.29
N ALA A 96 -16.13 5.37 19.57
CA ALA A 96 -15.48 4.21 20.21
C ALA A 96 -15.70 2.84 19.52
N PHE A 97 -16.73 2.66 18.70
CA PHE A 97 -16.92 1.42 17.95
C PHE A 97 -15.89 1.23 16.83
N LEU A 98 -15.32 2.31 16.28
CA LEU A 98 -14.25 2.24 15.27
C LEU A 98 -12.96 1.61 15.80
N ARG A 99 -12.77 1.58 17.12
CA ARG A 99 -11.58 1.00 17.77
C ARG A 99 -11.44 -0.51 17.51
N LYS A 100 -12.54 -1.17 17.15
CA LYS A 100 -12.56 -2.59 16.78
C LYS A 100 -12.35 -2.82 15.29
N TYR A 101 -12.39 -1.76 14.49
CA TYR A 101 -12.29 -1.90 13.05
C TYR A 101 -10.87 -2.24 12.64
N HIS A 102 -10.75 -2.98 11.55
CA HIS A 102 -9.51 -3.16 10.85
C HIS A 102 -8.94 -1.80 10.37
N PRO A 103 -7.61 -1.60 10.39
CA PRO A 103 -6.99 -0.35 9.96
C PRO A 103 -7.37 0.12 8.56
N SER A 104 -7.63 -0.82 7.63
CA SER A 104 -8.06 -0.47 6.26
C SER A 104 -9.43 0.23 6.23
N ASN A 105 -10.27 0.06 7.25
CA ASN A 105 -11.59 0.67 7.35
C ASN A 105 -11.56 1.98 8.14
N TYR A 106 -10.94 2.03 9.33
CA TYR A 106 -10.93 3.27 10.11
C TYR A 106 -10.04 4.39 9.54
N ARG A 107 -9.14 4.09 8.57
CA ARG A 107 -8.33 5.12 7.91
C ARG A 107 -9.18 6.22 7.26
N TRP A 108 -10.33 5.86 6.69
CA TRP A 108 -11.18 6.78 5.94
C TRP A 108 -11.80 7.87 6.81
N PRO A 109 -12.49 7.56 7.92
CA PRO A 109 -12.98 8.60 8.82
C PRO A 109 -11.85 9.41 9.48
N LEU A 110 -10.68 8.83 9.74
CA LEU A 110 -9.53 9.60 10.25
C LEU A 110 -9.05 10.64 9.22
N ILE A 111 -8.75 10.20 8.00
CA ILE A 111 -8.27 11.07 6.91
C ILE A 111 -9.33 12.11 6.55
N HIS A 112 -10.61 11.75 6.53
CA HIS A 112 -11.70 12.70 6.25
C HIS A 112 -11.74 13.85 7.25
N ARG A 113 -11.66 13.55 8.56
CA ARG A 113 -11.67 14.58 9.61
C ARG A 113 -10.48 15.53 9.48
N TYR A 114 -9.27 14.99 9.28
CA TYR A 114 -8.10 15.82 9.04
C TYR A 114 -8.26 16.72 7.81
N LEU A 115 -8.65 16.14 6.67
CA LEU A 115 -8.74 16.90 5.43
C LEU A 115 -9.85 17.95 5.50
N LYS A 116 -10.96 17.67 6.20
CA LYS A 116 -12.05 18.62 6.40
C LYS A 116 -11.57 19.87 7.14
N ASP A 117 -10.74 19.72 8.16
CA ASP A 117 -10.21 20.83 8.96
C ASP A 117 -9.08 21.59 8.24
N HIS A 118 -8.41 20.95 7.28
CA HIS A 118 -7.24 21.49 6.59
C HIS A 118 -7.44 21.69 5.07
N ALA A 119 -8.69 21.65 4.59
CA ALA A 119 -9.01 21.64 3.16
C ALA A 119 -8.38 22.82 2.40
N ASN A 120 -8.37 24.00 3.03
CA ASN A 120 -7.84 25.22 2.43
C ASN A 120 -6.32 25.24 2.24
N ALA A 121 -5.59 24.32 2.89
CA ALA A 121 -4.14 24.19 2.74
C ALA A 121 -3.75 23.43 1.47
N TYR A 122 -4.67 22.68 0.87
CA TYR A 122 -4.36 21.70 -0.16
C TYR A 122 -5.13 21.92 -1.46
N ARG A 123 -4.45 21.77 -2.59
CA ARG A 123 -5.05 21.85 -3.93
C ARG A 123 -5.48 20.47 -4.43
N ARG A 124 -4.57 19.51 -4.34
CA ARG A 124 -4.73 18.12 -4.80
C ARG A 124 -4.30 17.17 -3.70
N VAL A 125 -4.96 16.02 -3.63
CA VAL A 125 -4.73 15.00 -2.61
C VAL A 125 -4.55 13.64 -3.26
N VAL A 126 -3.53 12.91 -2.85
CA VAL A 126 -3.32 11.49 -3.11
C VAL A 126 -3.53 10.73 -1.81
N LEU A 127 -4.48 9.79 -1.84
CA LEU A 127 -4.77 8.82 -0.80
C LEU A 127 -4.03 7.53 -1.15
N ALA A 128 -3.16 7.04 -0.28
CA ALA A 128 -2.35 5.85 -0.56
C ALA A 128 -2.20 4.90 0.64
N ASP A 129 -2.14 3.60 0.35
CA ASP A 129 -1.67 2.57 1.27
C ASP A 129 -0.17 2.76 1.51
N VAL A 130 0.20 3.14 2.74
CA VAL A 130 1.60 3.50 3.06
C VAL A 130 2.53 2.29 2.99
N ARG A 131 2.04 1.11 3.39
CA ARG A 131 2.86 -0.10 3.50
C ARG A 131 3.50 -0.51 2.18
N ASP A 132 2.77 -0.44 1.08
CA ASP A 132 3.12 -1.11 -0.16
C ASP A 132 3.00 -0.21 -1.40
N THR A 133 3.14 1.11 -1.21
CA THR A 133 3.20 2.11 -2.28
C THR A 133 4.61 2.69 -2.44
N MET A 134 5.04 2.90 -3.69
CA MET A 134 6.28 3.55 -4.08
C MET A 134 6.02 4.53 -5.23
N PHE A 135 6.70 5.67 -5.22
CA PHE A 135 6.56 6.72 -6.25
C PHE A 135 7.78 6.72 -7.20
N GLN A 136 7.55 6.56 -8.51
CA GLN A 136 8.60 6.65 -9.54
C GLN A 136 8.62 8.00 -10.27
N ALA A 137 7.53 8.76 -10.20
CA ALA A 137 7.40 10.11 -10.71
C ALA A 137 6.38 10.89 -9.87
N ASP A 138 6.30 12.21 -10.06
CA ASP A 138 5.36 13.05 -9.31
C ASP A 138 3.91 12.59 -9.60
N PRO A 139 3.15 12.15 -8.57
CA PRO A 139 1.82 11.58 -8.76
C PRO A 139 0.79 12.63 -9.22
N PHE A 140 1.09 13.92 -9.08
CA PHE A 140 0.17 15.02 -9.36
C PHE A 140 0.30 15.59 -10.79
N GLU A 141 1.29 15.20 -11.58
CA GLU A 141 1.49 15.77 -12.93
C GLU A 141 0.34 15.49 -13.91
N ARG A 142 -0.42 14.42 -13.67
CA ARG A 142 -1.40 13.89 -14.64
C ARG A 142 -2.84 14.38 -14.40
N PHE A 143 -3.08 15.18 -13.36
CA PHE A 143 -4.41 15.70 -13.07
C PHE A 143 -4.42 17.05 -12.34
N ASP A 144 -5.50 17.80 -12.55
CA ASP A 144 -5.74 19.07 -11.86
C ASP A 144 -7.07 19.04 -11.08
N ARG A 145 -8.17 18.64 -11.74
CA ARG A 145 -9.50 18.51 -11.13
C ARG A 145 -10.19 17.17 -11.41
N GLY A 146 -11.06 16.77 -10.50
CA GLY A 146 -11.83 15.52 -10.53
C GLY A 146 -11.38 14.52 -9.48
N PHE A 147 -12.05 13.36 -9.44
CA PHE A 147 -11.63 12.20 -8.64
C PHE A 147 -11.14 11.09 -9.56
N PHE A 148 -10.03 10.46 -9.21
CA PHE A 148 -9.32 9.50 -10.04
C PHE A 148 -9.13 8.21 -9.25
N ALA A 149 -9.65 7.11 -9.80
CA ALA A 149 -9.50 5.77 -9.28
C ALA A 149 -8.90 4.84 -10.33
N PHE A 150 -8.36 3.70 -9.89
CA PHE A 150 -7.58 2.81 -10.74
C PHE A 150 -8.06 1.37 -10.59
N HIS A 151 -8.14 0.65 -11.70
CA HIS A 151 -8.47 -0.77 -11.69
C HIS A 151 -7.51 -1.55 -10.78
N GLY A 152 -8.02 -2.57 -10.10
CA GLY A 152 -7.23 -3.61 -9.45
C GLY A 152 -7.01 -4.77 -10.41
N VAL A 153 -7.34 -5.99 -9.97
CA VAL A 153 -7.30 -7.19 -10.82
C VAL A 153 -8.36 -7.09 -11.92
N GLU A 154 -7.92 -6.99 -13.18
CA GLU A 154 -8.80 -6.84 -14.36
C GLU A 154 -9.27 -8.18 -14.95
N SER A 155 -8.71 -9.31 -14.52
CA SER A 155 -9.02 -10.64 -15.07
C SER A 155 -10.33 -11.26 -14.55
N ARG A 156 -11.05 -10.55 -13.66
CA ARG A 156 -12.31 -11.01 -13.05
C ARG A 156 -13.16 -9.82 -12.61
N THR A 157 -14.47 -10.03 -12.58
CA THR A 157 -15.43 -9.06 -12.03
C THR A 157 -15.52 -9.16 -10.51
N ILE A 158 -16.24 -8.21 -9.89
CA ILE A 158 -16.54 -8.23 -8.44
C ILE A 158 -17.21 -9.55 -8.03
N GLY A 159 -18.22 -10.01 -8.76
CA GLY A 159 -18.95 -11.24 -8.46
C GLY A 159 -18.13 -12.52 -8.66
N GLN A 160 -17.15 -12.51 -9.57
CA GLN A 160 -16.24 -13.63 -9.81
C GLN A 160 -15.11 -13.71 -8.77
N CYS A 161 -14.92 -12.66 -7.95
CA CYS A 161 -13.94 -12.63 -6.88
C CYS A 161 -14.63 -12.89 -5.54
N GLY A 162 -14.40 -14.07 -4.95
CA GLY A 162 -15.04 -14.44 -3.67
C GLY A 162 -14.83 -13.43 -2.53
N TRP A 163 -13.70 -12.74 -2.51
CA TRP A 163 -13.45 -11.66 -1.54
C TRP A 163 -14.25 -10.39 -1.84
N ASN A 164 -14.18 -9.84 -3.05
CA ASN A 164 -14.89 -8.59 -3.40
C ASN A 164 -16.41 -8.78 -3.39
N GLY A 165 -16.91 -9.85 -4.01
CA GLY A 165 -18.33 -10.19 -3.95
C GLY A 165 -18.81 -10.44 -2.51
N GLY A 166 -17.99 -11.11 -1.69
CA GLY A 166 -18.27 -11.33 -0.28
C GLY A 166 -18.34 -10.02 0.52
N TRP A 167 -17.37 -9.12 0.39
CA TRP A 167 -17.40 -7.81 1.05
C TRP A 167 -18.65 -7.01 0.70
N VAL A 168 -19.04 -6.99 -0.58
CA VAL A 168 -20.26 -6.29 -1.01
C VAL A 168 -21.51 -6.98 -0.46
N GLN A 169 -21.59 -8.30 -0.54
CA GLN A 169 -22.75 -9.05 -0.05
C GLN A 169 -22.97 -8.86 1.45
N ASP A 170 -21.89 -8.97 2.24
CA ASP A 170 -21.96 -8.95 3.70
C ASP A 170 -22.39 -7.58 4.22
N CYS A 171 -21.94 -6.49 3.57
CA CYS A 171 -22.19 -5.13 4.03
C CYS A 171 -23.35 -4.40 3.35
N PHE A 172 -23.72 -4.81 2.14
CA PHE A 172 -24.76 -4.12 1.35
C PHE A 172 -25.90 -5.04 0.88
N GLY A 173 -25.79 -6.34 1.14
CA GLY A 173 -26.79 -7.33 0.78
C GLY A 173 -26.78 -7.74 -0.69
N ARG A 174 -27.60 -8.75 -1.01
CA ARG A 174 -27.65 -9.37 -2.34
C ARG A 174 -28.11 -8.42 -3.44
N THR A 175 -29.02 -7.49 -3.14
CA THR A 175 -29.53 -6.54 -4.13
C THR A 175 -28.42 -5.62 -4.64
N VAL A 176 -27.58 -5.10 -3.76
CA VAL A 176 -26.44 -4.25 -4.16
C VAL A 176 -25.38 -5.08 -4.84
N LEU A 177 -25.08 -6.30 -4.37
CA LEU A 177 -24.19 -7.21 -5.08
C LEU A 177 -24.65 -7.45 -6.52
N GLN A 178 -25.95 -7.69 -6.74
CA GLN A 178 -26.49 -7.91 -8.08
C GLN A 178 -26.29 -6.72 -9.01
N GLN A 179 -26.27 -5.49 -8.49
CA GLN A 179 -26.02 -4.28 -9.28
C GLN A 179 -24.56 -4.13 -9.71
N VAL A 180 -23.61 -4.60 -8.91
CA VAL A 180 -22.16 -4.37 -9.15
C VAL A 180 -21.37 -5.63 -9.50
N GLN A 181 -21.96 -6.83 -9.41
CA GLN A 181 -21.24 -8.10 -9.58
C GLN A 181 -20.61 -8.29 -10.97
N SER A 182 -21.15 -7.66 -12.02
CA SER A 182 -20.61 -7.69 -13.38
C SER A 182 -19.50 -6.67 -13.62
N GLU A 183 -19.29 -5.74 -12.68
CA GLU A 183 -18.37 -4.64 -12.85
C GLU A 183 -16.93 -5.04 -12.52
N ALA A 184 -15.99 -4.27 -13.07
CA ALA A 184 -14.55 -4.44 -12.83
C ALA A 184 -14.19 -4.11 -11.37
N ILE A 185 -13.13 -4.73 -10.86
CA ILE A 185 -12.62 -4.43 -9.52
C ILE A 185 -11.79 -3.15 -9.57
N ILE A 186 -12.14 -2.16 -8.76
CA ILE A 186 -11.41 -0.90 -8.59
C ILE A 186 -10.64 -0.94 -7.28
N CYS A 187 -9.35 -0.62 -7.29
CA CYS A 187 -8.49 -0.68 -6.11
C CYS A 187 -8.64 0.55 -5.22
N SER A 188 -8.95 0.34 -3.94
CA SER A 188 -9.04 1.40 -2.92
C SER A 188 -7.70 1.80 -2.31
N GLY A 189 -6.60 1.14 -2.70
CA GLY A 189 -5.28 1.37 -2.12
C GLY A 189 -4.58 2.61 -2.63
N VAL A 190 -4.95 3.12 -3.82
CA VAL A 190 -4.52 4.42 -4.34
C VAL A 190 -5.70 5.11 -5.00
N SER A 191 -5.99 6.33 -4.58
CA SER A 191 -6.98 7.22 -5.22
C SER A 191 -6.50 8.66 -5.10
N MET A 192 -6.90 9.53 -6.01
CA MET A 192 -6.39 10.90 -6.03
C MET A 192 -7.39 11.87 -6.66
N GLY A 193 -7.23 13.16 -6.40
CA GLY A 193 -8.09 14.16 -6.99
C GLY A 193 -7.86 15.56 -6.44
N SER A 194 -8.64 16.53 -6.93
CA SER A 194 -8.74 17.84 -6.29
C SER A 194 -9.36 17.71 -4.90
N THR A 195 -8.98 18.61 -3.99
CA THR A 195 -9.38 18.52 -2.57
C THR A 195 -10.90 18.40 -2.37
N ASP A 196 -11.70 19.15 -3.13
CA ASP A 196 -13.17 19.13 -3.00
C ASP A 196 -13.76 17.76 -3.37
N GLU A 197 -13.30 17.18 -4.47
CA GLU A 197 -13.71 15.84 -4.92
C GLU A 197 -13.23 14.74 -3.97
N VAL A 198 -12.02 14.86 -3.42
CA VAL A 198 -11.51 13.92 -2.43
C VAL A 198 -12.30 14.02 -1.13
N LEU A 199 -12.68 15.22 -0.69
CA LEU A 199 -13.56 15.41 0.47
C LEU A 199 -14.96 14.81 0.23
N ALA A 200 -15.54 14.98 -0.96
CA ALA A 200 -16.81 14.36 -1.30
C ALA A 200 -16.72 12.83 -1.23
N TYR A 201 -15.68 12.24 -1.80
CA TYR A 201 -15.42 10.81 -1.72
C TYR A 201 -15.22 10.32 -0.28
N LEU A 202 -14.37 10.99 0.50
CA LEU A 202 -14.11 10.66 1.90
C LEU A 202 -15.38 10.78 2.77
N GLY A 203 -16.24 11.74 2.46
CA GLY A 203 -17.56 11.87 3.08
C GLY A 203 -18.48 10.68 2.79
N GLU A 204 -18.49 10.16 1.57
CA GLU A 204 -19.21 8.91 1.24
C GLU A 204 -18.63 7.70 2.00
N MET A 205 -17.31 7.52 1.96
CA MET A 205 -16.63 6.44 2.67
C MET A 205 -16.93 6.46 4.17
N GLN A 206 -16.76 7.62 4.81
CA GLN A 206 -17.05 7.80 6.24
C GLN A 206 -18.53 7.51 6.53
N ARG A 207 -19.47 8.07 5.77
CA ARG A 207 -20.90 7.89 6.04
C ARG A 207 -21.35 6.44 5.92
N THR A 208 -20.75 5.67 5.01
CA THR A 208 -21.02 4.24 4.89
C THR A 208 -20.43 3.45 6.06
N MET A 209 -19.19 3.75 6.44
CA MET A 209 -18.44 2.96 7.43
C MET A 209 -18.76 3.33 8.89
N GLU A 210 -19.10 4.58 9.17
CA GLU A 210 -19.29 5.09 10.54
C GLU A 210 -20.74 4.87 11.01
N THR A 211 -21.22 3.63 10.92
CA THR A 211 -22.57 3.22 11.36
C THR A 211 -22.51 1.95 12.21
N LYS A 212 -23.51 1.74 13.08
CA LYS A 212 -23.57 0.53 13.91
C LYS A 212 -23.85 -0.71 13.06
N GLU A 213 -24.60 -0.54 11.99
CA GLU A 213 -24.96 -1.57 11.02
C GLU A 213 -23.71 -2.06 10.29
N PHE A 214 -22.87 -1.12 9.81
CA PHE A 214 -21.60 -1.47 9.16
C PHE A 214 -20.67 -2.22 10.10
N ALA A 215 -20.66 -1.89 11.39
CA ALA A 215 -19.85 -2.59 12.39
C ALA A 215 -20.15 -4.12 12.47
N THR A 216 -21.31 -4.57 11.99
CA THR A 216 -21.68 -5.99 12.02
C THR A 216 -21.06 -6.82 10.88
N CYS A 217 -20.70 -6.19 9.77
CA CYS A 217 -20.05 -6.82 8.62
C CYS A 217 -18.57 -6.49 8.52
N GLU A 218 -18.07 -5.61 9.40
CA GLU A 218 -16.71 -5.08 9.36
C GLU A 218 -15.67 -6.20 9.54
N ARG A 219 -14.67 -6.18 8.65
CA ARG A 219 -13.48 -7.03 8.68
C ARG A 219 -12.45 -6.51 7.67
N ASN A 220 -11.27 -7.14 7.66
CA ASN A 220 -10.21 -6.82 6.72
C ASN A 220 -10.72 -6.80 5.25
N GLY A 221 -10.39 -5.70 4.56
CA GLY A 221 -10.66 -5.47 3.15
C GLY A 221 -12.08 -5.00 2.79
N VAL A 222 -12.98 -4.81 3.77
CA VAL A 222 -14.34 -4.32 3.46
C VAL A 222 -14.32 -2.93 2.82
N ASP A 223 -13.31 -2.10 3.09
CA ASP A 223 -13.13 -0.81 2.45
C ASP A 223 -13.01 -0.87 0.93
N GLN A 224 -12.38 -1.93 0.42
CA GLN A 224 -12.35 -2.23 -1.01
C GLN A 224 -13.77 -2.50 -1.54
N GLY A 225 -14.61 -3.22 -0.78
CA GLY A 225 -16.02 -3.44 -1.11
C GLY A 225 -16.84 -2.15 -1.13
N VAL A 226 -16.69 -1.31 -0.11
CA VAL A 226 -17.35 0.02 -0.04
C VAL A 226 -16.92 0.89 -1.21
N HIS A 227 -15.62 0.99 -1.48
CA HIS A 227 -15.06 1.74 -2.59
C HIS A 227 -15.67 1.30 -3.94
N ASN A 228 -15.75 0.00 -4.19
CA ASN A 228 -16.35 -0.54 -5.43
C ASN A 228 -17.84 -0.20 -5.54
N VAL A 229 -18.61 -0.30 -4.45
CA VAL A 229 -20.02 0.10 -4.47
C VAL A 229 -20.15 1.58 -4.80
N LEU A 230 -19.38 2.47 -4.16
CA LEU A 230 -19.47 3.92 -4.41
C LEU A 230 -19.09 4.30 -5.85
N VAL A 231 -18.05 3.68 -6.40
CA VAL A 231 -17.63 3.88 -7.80
C VAL A 231 -18.74 3.45 -8.76
N HIS A 232 -19.22 2.21 -8.65
CA HIS A 232 -20.13 1.63 -9.64
C HIS A 232 -21.58 2.09 -9.49
N THR A 233 -21.98 2.54 -8.30
CA THR A 233 -23.29 3.19 -8.07
C THR A 233 -23.27 4.71 -8.29
N LYS A 234 -22.17 5.24 -8.86
CA LYS A 234 -22.02 6.65 -9.27
C LYS A 234 -22.23 7.65 -8.12
N ARG A 235 -21.73 7.32 -6.93
CA ARG A 235 -21.81 8.17 -5.72
C ARG A 235 -20.65 9.16 -5.62
N ILE A 236 -19.64 9.02 -6.48
CA ILE A 236 -18.44 9.86 -6.50
C ILE A 236 -18.55 10.90 -7.63
N PRO A 237 -18.57 12.21 -7.33
CA PRO A 237 -18.65 13.24 -8.36
C PRO A 237 -17.36 13.31 -9.17
N ASN A 238 -17.47 13.69 -10.45
CA ASN A 238 -16.33 13.90 -11.36
C ASN A 238 -15.33 12.73 -11.41
N LEU A 239 -15.82 11.50 -11.24
CA LEU A 239 -15.03 10.28 -11.22
C LEU A 239 -14.48 9.94 -12.61
N LYS A 240 -13.18 9.64 -12.67
CA LYS A 240 -12.50 9.01 -13.80
C LYS A 240 -11.79 7.75 -13.32
N VAL A 241 -11.99 6.66 -14.04
CA VAL A 241 -11.40 5.36 -13.70
C VAL A 241 -10.40 4.97 -14.80
N PHE A 242 -9.19 4.60 -14.40
CA PHE A 242 -8.12 4.22 -15.32
C PHE A 242 -7.81 2.72 -15.23
N SER A 243 -7.55 2.13 -16.39
CA SER A 243 -7.17 0.72 -16.49
C SER A 243 -5.72 0.50 -16.07
N GLN A 244 -5.35 -0.73 -15.76
CA GLN A 244 -3.97 -1.14 -15.53
C GLN A 244 -3.14 -1.22 -16.82
N SER A 245 -3.80 -1.07 -17.98
CA SER A 245 -3.09 -1.03 -19.25
C SER A 245 -2.48 0.35 -19.48
N ASN A 246 -3.23 1.44 -19.28
CA ASN A 246 -2.85 2.82 -19.64
C ASN A 246 -2.79 3.83 -18.48
N GLY A 247 -3.14 3.42 -17.25
CA GLY A 247 -3.04 4.29 -16.09
C GLY A 247 -1.59 4.62 -15.72
N TRP A 248 -1.40 5.72 -14.98
CA TRP A 248 -0.12 6.08 -14.36
C TRP A 248 0.04 5.50 -12.94
N VAL A 249 -0.84 4.58 -12.54
CA VAL A 249 -0.76 3.83 -11.29
C VAL A 249 -0.83 2.34 -11.61
N ALA A 250 0.25 1.61 -11.29
CA ALA A 250 0.27 0.16 -11.43
C ALA A 250 -0.09 -0.51 -10.11
N ASN A 251 -1.16 -1.30 -10.09
CA ASN A 251 -1.42 -2.28 -9.05
C ASN A 251 -0.76 -3.61 -9.46
N LEU A 252 0.27 -4.05 -8.74
CA LEU A 252 1.03 -5.23 -9.15
C LEU A 252 0.28 -6.56 -8.98
N GLN A 253 -0.75 -6.61 -8.13
CA GLN A 253 -1.62 -7.79 -8.02
C GLN A 253 -2.45 -7.99 -9.30
N ALA A 254 -2.65 -6.96 -10.12
CA ALA A 254 -3.29 -7.07 -11.42
C ALA A 254 -2.44 -7.85 -12.46
N GLN A 255 -1.12 -7.96 -12.26
CA GLN A 255 -0.19 -8.65 -13.16
C GLN A 255 -0.22 -8.13 -14.60
N ARG A 256 -0.45 -6.82 -14.79
CA ARG A 256 -0.48 -6.17 -16.11
C ARG A 256 0.79 -5.37 -16.42
N ALA A 257 1.46 -4.86 -15.39
CA ALA A 257 2.63 -4.02 -15.55
C ALA A 257 3.83 -4.78 -16.14
N ARG A 258 4.68 -4.07 -16.88
CA ARG A 258 5.99 -4.54 -17.34
C ARG A 258 7.04 -4.03 -16.36
N ILE A 259 8.03 -4.86 -16.05
CA ILE A 259 9.05 -4.53 -15.06
C ILE A 259 10.42 -4.74 -15.68
N HIS A 260 11.26 -3.71 -15.64
CA HIS A 260 12.64 -3.76 -16.14
C HIS A 260 13.52 -2.83 -15.30
N GLY A 261 14.68 -3.33 -14.87
CA GLY A 261 15.66 -2.51 -14.13
C GLY A 261 15.14 -1.92 -12.82
N GLY A 262 14.23 -2.62 -12.11
CA GLY A 262 13.60 -2.09 -10.89
C GLY A 262 12.53 -1.03 -11.14
N GLN A 263 12.23 -0.69 -12.40
CA GLN A 263 11.19 0.24 -12.78
C GLN A 263 9.96 -0.49 -13.32
N VAL A 264 8.80 0.12 -13.13
CA VAL A 264 7.49 -0.40 -13.49
C VAL A 264 6.87 0.48 -14.58
N PHE A 265 6.40 -0.17 -15.63
CA PHE A 265 5.79 0.46 -16.80
C PHE A 265 4.40 -0.13 -17.02
N ASN A 266 3.51 0.67 -17.61
CA ASN A 266 2.19 0.21 -18.03
C ASN A 266 2.30 -0.63 -19.33
N ARG A 267 1.16 -1.03 -19.93
CA ARG A 267 1.18 -1.87 -21.15
C ARG A 267 1.58 -1.10 -22.41
N GLN A 268 1.56 0.24 -22.38
CA GLN A 268 2.05 1.14 -23.42
C GLN A 268 3.53 1.51 -23.24
N ASP A 269 4.26 0.83 -22.34
CA ASP A 269 5.68 1.12 -22.05
C ASP A 269 5.93 2.51 -21.46
N GLU A 270 4.91 3.12 -20.84
CA GLU A 270 5.04 4.39 -20.13
C GLU A 270 5.37 4.11 -18.65
N LEU A 271 6.31 4.90 -18.09
CA LEU A 271 6.64 4.83 -16.67
C LEU A 271 5.42 5.23 -15.84
N VAL A 272 4.99 4.36 -14.92
CA VAL A 272 3.90 4.70 -14.00
C VAL A 272 4.43 5.62 -12.90
N ALA A 273 3.65 6.60 -12.48
CA ALA A 273 4.04 7.50 -11.39
C ALA A 273 3.98 6.80 -10.03
N VAL A 274 2.98 5.91 -9.83
CA VAL A 274 2.77 5.19 -8.57
C VAL A 274 2.78 3.69 -8.79
N VAL A 275 3.56 2.97 -8.00
CA VAL A 275 3.60 1.51 -7.92
C VAL A 275 2.93 1.09 -6.61
N HIS A 276 1.80 0.40 -6.71
CA HIS A 276 1.05 -0.11 -5.57
C HIS A 276 1.17 -1.65 -5.48
N GLN A 277 1.28 -2.13 -4.24
CA GLN A 277 1.54 -3.53 -3.90
C GLN A 277 2.89 -4.04 -4.45
N TYR A 278 3.94 -3.21 -4.32
CA TYR A 278 5.29 -3.61 -4.76
C TYR A 278 5.82 -4.85 -4.02
N ASP A 279 5.34 -5.09 -2.80
CA ASP A 279 5.63 -6.26 -1.97
C ASP A 279 5.15 -7.60 -2.58
N ARG A 280 4.33 -7.55 -3.64
CA ARG A 280 3.97 -8.74 -4.45
C ARG A 280 5.11 -9.21 -5.35
N ARG A 281 6.21 -8.47 -5.42
CA ARG A 281 7.37 -8.70 -6.27
C ARG A 281 8.65 -8.56 -5.44
N ARG A 282 9.24 -9.70 -5.04
CA ARG A 282 10.46 -9.74 -4.21
C ARG A 282 11.63 -8.97 -4.84
N ASP A 283 11.73 -8.99 -6.17
CA ASP A 283 12.74 -8.26 -6.92
C ASP A 283 12.58 -6.74 -6.78
N LEU A 284 11.36 -6.22 -6.90
CA LEU A 284 11.08 -4.79 -6.70
C LEU A 284 11.25 -4.38 -5.24
N GLN A 285 10.69 -5.16 -4.31
CA GLN A 285 10.84 -4.89 -2.88
C GLN A 285 12.30 -4.81 -2.46
N SER A 286 13.12 -5.76 -2.92
CA SER A 286 14.57 -5.76 -2.62
C SER A 286 15.25 -4.51 -3.19
N ALA A 287 14.99 -4.20 -4.47
CA ALA A 287 15.55 -3.01 -5.12
C ALA A 287 15.15 -1.70 -4.42
N TYR A 288 13.89 -1.59 -3.98
CA TYR A 288 13.40 -0.41 -3.27
C TYR A 288 13.99 -0.30 -1.87
N PHE A 289 14.13 -1.42 -1.16
CA PHE A 289 14.81 -1.42 0.14
C PHE A 289 16.28 -1.04 0.01
N ASP A 290 16.99 -1.56 -0.99
CA ASP A 290 18.40 -1.19 -1.25
C ASP A 290 18.55 0.30 -1.58
N THR A 291 17.53 0.92 -2.18
CA THR A 291 17.55 2.33 -2.55
C THR A 291 17.23 3.25 -1.37
N PHE A 292 16.19 2.94 -0.59
CA PHE A 292 15.61 3.90 0.36
C PHE A 292 15.91 3.61 1.83
N VAL A 293 16.38 2.39 2.15
CA VAL A 293 16.78 2.04 3.52
C VAL A 293 18.20 2.51 3.79
N PHE A 294 18.32 3.54 4.63
CA PHE A 294 19.59 4.22 4.93
C PHE A 294 20.26 3.73 6.24
N TRP A 295 19.81 2.60 6.78
CA TRP A 295 20.41 1.93 7.94
C TRP A 295 20.81 0.51 7.56
N PRO A 296 21.77 -0.11 8.27
CA PRO A 296 22.13 -1.51 8.04
C PRO A 296 20.92 -2.43 8.22
N ARG A 297 20.57 -3.20 7.19
CA ARG A 297 19.55 -4.25 7.26
C ARG A 297 20.20 -5.56 7.66
N LYS A 298 19.55 -6.30 8.57
CA LYS A 298 19.91 -7.70 8.81
C LYS A 298 19.41 -8.52 7.64
N THR A 299 20.23 -9.45 7.17
CA THR A 299 19.84 -10.46 6.18
C THR A 299 18.84 -11.44 6.78
N ASP A 300 18.07 -12.11 5.91
CA ASP A 300 17.18 -13.20 6.35
C ASP A 300 17.94 -14.27 7.13
N GLY A 301 19.19 -14.59 6.73
CA GLY A 301 20.06 -15.51 7.46
C GLY A 301 20.37 -15.04 8.89
N GLU A 302 20.62 -13.75 9.09
CA GLU A 302 20.84 -13.19 10.42
C GLU A 302 19.56 -13.13 11.27
N LEU A 303 18.41 -12.79 10.66
CA LEU A 303 17.12 -12.75 11.36
C LEU A 303 16.59 -14.14 11.71
N CYS A 304 16.91 -15.13 10.87
CA CYS A 304 16.56 -16.54 11.06
C CYS A 304 17.69 -17.33 11.71
N ALA A 305 18.67 -16.69 12.35
CA ALA A 305 19.71 -17.38 13.10
C ALA A 305 19.05 -18.26 14.19
N GLY A 306 19.30 -19.58 14.12
CA GLY A 306 18.66 -20.57 15.00
C GLY A 306 17.36 -21.17 14.46
N TYR A 307 16.98 -20.87 13.21
CA TYR A 307 15.93 -21.57 12.48
C TYR A 307 16.54 -22.42 11.36
N THR A 308 15.99 -23.60 11.16
CA THR A 308 16.12 -24.34 9.90
C THR A 308 14.99 -23.91 8.98
N VAL A 309 15.31 -23.21 7.89
CA VAL A 309 14.35 -22.70 6.91
C VAL A 309 14.34 -23.58 5.66
N GLU A 310 13.16 -24.02 5.24
CA GLU A 310 12.93 -24.75 4.00
C GLU A 310 12.03 -23.93 3.06
N GLU A 311 12.48 -23.69 1.83
CA GLU A 311 11.73 -22.98 0.78
C GLU A 311 10.91 -23.98 -0.07
N GLY A 312 9.76 -23.54 -0.58
CA GLY A 312 8.85 -24.32 -1.43
C GLY A 312 8.06 -25.41 -0.70
N VAL A 313 7.95 -25.35 0.63
CA VAL A 313 7.30 -26.37 1.45
C VAL A 313 6.54 -25.73 2.61
N ASP A 314 5.35 -26.27 2.92
CA ASP A 314 4.68 -26.07 4.19
C ASP A 314 4.95 -27.27 5.11
N LEU A 315 5.76 -27.04 6.16
CA LEU A 315 6.17 -28.06 7.13
C LEU A 315 5.08 -28.50 8.12
N PHE A 316 3.92 -27.85 8.06
CA PHE A 316 2.86 -28.08 9.05
C PHE A 316 1.48 -28.33 8.43
N LYS A 317 1.36 -28.24 7.10
CA LYS A 317 0.10 -28.43 6.34
C LYS A 317 -1.05 -27.60 6.92
N GLY A 318 -0.78 -26.32 7.20
CA GLY A 318 -1.74 -25.37 7.78
C GLY A 318 -2.16 -25.67 9.23
N ARG A 319 -1.39 -26.44 10.00
CA ARG A 319 -1.69 -26.75 11.41
C ARG A 319 -0.89 -25.89 12.39
N CYS A 320 -1.30 -25.94 13.66
CA CYS A 320 -0.63 -25.32 14.81
C CYS A 320 -0.53 -23.78 14.75
N ASP A 321 -1.40 -23.11 13.99
CA ASP A 321 -1.37 -21.64 13.90
C ASP A 321 -1.69 -21.02 15.26
N LEU A 322 -0.69 -20.34 15.81
CA LEU A 322 -0.81 -19.53 17.01
C LEU A 322 -1.45 -18.20 16.68
N THR A 323 -0.95 -17.56 15.62
CA THR A 323 -1.48 -16.30 15.10
C THR A 323 -1.00 -16.10 13.66
N VAL A 324 -1.71 -15.27 12.91
CA VAL A 324 -1.32 -14.87 11.56
C VAL A 324 -1.00 -13.39 11.59
N THR A 325 0.19 -13.05 11.13
CA THR A 325 0.68 -11.66 11.05
C THR A 325 1.02 -11.34 9.60
N GLY A 326 1.00 -10.06 9.23
CA GLY A 326 1.64 -9.65 7.98
C GLY A 326 3.14 -9.90 8.05
N SER A 327 3.81 -10.17 6.93
CA SER A 327 5.28 -10.20 6.87
C SER A 327 5.73 -9.82 5.46
N GLN A 328 6.89 -9.16 5.36
CA GLN A 328 7.54 -8.76 4.12
C GLN A 328 8.53 -9.81 3.61
N GLY A 329 8.80 -10.86 4.39
CA GLY A 329 9.73 -11.91 4.00
C GLY A 329 9.97 -12.93 5.10
N THR A 330 10.85 -13.89 4.83
CA THR A 330 11.17 -14.98 5.74
C THR A 330 11.86 -14.44 7.01
N GLY A 331 12.80 -13.50 6.88
CA GLY A 331 13.49 -12.90 8.02
C GLY A 331 12.57 -12.17 9.01
N GLU A 332 11.63 -11.37 8.51
CA GLU A 332 10.65 -10.69 9.39
C GLU A 332 9.73 -11.72 10.08
N CYS A 333 9.37 -12.81 9.40
CA CYS A 333 8.59 -13.89 9.99
C CYS A 333 9.37 -14.62 11.10
N CYS A 334 10.68 -14.86 10.92
CA CYS A 334 11.59 -15.35 11.95
C CYS A 334 11.66 -14.42 13.17
N ALA A 335 11.82 -13.12 12.93
CA ALA A 335 11.87 -12.11 13.98
C ALA A 335 10.55 -12.07 14.78
N LYS A 336 9.41 -12.09 14.10
CA LYS A 336 8.07 -12.14 14.73
C LYS A 336 7.86 -13.40 15.54
N CYS A 337 8.25 -14.56 15.00
CA CYS A 337 8.18 -15.80 15.77
C CYS A 337 9.09 -15.74 17.00
N THR A 338 10.31 -15.22 16.88
CA THR A 338 11.24 -15.08 18.02
C THR A 338 10.69 -14.17 19.11
N ALA A 339 10.02 -13.08 18.73
CA ALA A 339 9.41 -12.13 19.66
C ALA A 339 8.07 -12.63 20.27
N THR A 340 7.45 -13.67 19.69
CA THR A 340 6.12 -14.15 20.11
C THR A 340 6.26 -15.30 21.11
N PRO A 341 5.82 -15.14 22.38
CA PRO A 341 5.84 -16.21 23.36
C PRO A 341 5.09 -17.45 22.85
N GLY A 342 5.73 -18.61 22.95
CA GLY A 342 5.16 -19.89 22.51
C GLY A 342 5.29 -20.18 21.01
N CYS A 343 5.80 -19.25 20.19
CA CYS A 343 6.11 -19.55 18.79
C CYS A 343 7.40 -20.37 18.69
N LYS A 344 7.31 -21.50 17.98
CA LYS A 344 8.39 -22.47 17.78
C LYS A 344 8.73 -22.68 16.31
N ALA A 345 7.80 -22.33 15.42
CA ALA A 345 7.95 -22.44 13.98
C ALA A 345 7.07 -21.41 13.26
N PHE A 346 7.23 -21.29 11.96
CA PHE A 346 6.35 -20.49 11.12
C PHE A 346 6.21 -21.08 9.71
N SER A 347 5.17 -20.65 8.99
CA SER A 347 5.09 -20.74 7.54
C SER A 347 4.76 -19.35 7.00
N ILE A 348 5.46 -18.89 5.95
CA ILE A 348 5.14 -17.64 5.26
C ILE A 348 4.67 -17.95 3.85
N ALA A 349 3.50 -17.40 3.49
CA ALA A 349 2.89 -17.50 2.17
C ALA A 349 2.48 -16.11 1.69
N GLY A 350 3.08 -15.64 0.59
CA GLY A 350 2.91 -14.25 0.14
C GLY A 350 3.31 -13.26 1.24
N SER A 351 2.40 -12.36 1.61
CA SER A 351 2.62 -11.36 2.67
C SER A 351 2.08 -11.79 4.05
N GLN A 352 1.72 -13.07 4.23
CA GLN A 352 1.16 -13.60 5.47
C GLN A 352 2.13 -14.58 6.13
N CYS A 353 2.45 -14.31 7.38
CA CYS A 353 3.29 -15.11 8.25
C CYS A 353 2.43 -15.80 9.32
N PHE A 354 2.30 -17.11 9.19
CA PHE A 354 1.58 -17.99 10.09
C PHE A 354 2.56 -18.44 11.17
N LEU A 355 2.45 -17.86 12.36
CA LEU A 355 3.27 -18.22 13.53
C LEU A 355 2.71 -19.49 14.15
N LYS A 356 3.56 -20.45 14.50
CA LYS A 356 3.16 -21.80 14.91
C LYS A 356 3.77 -22.24 16.22
N ASN A 357 3.01 -23.02 16.99
CA ASN A 357 3.45 -23.59 18.27
C ASN A 357 3.87 -25.07 18.19
N CYS A 358 3.81 -25.67 17.00
CA CYS A 358 4.33 -27.01 16.72
C CYS A 358 5.85 -27.06 17.01
N ASN A 359 6.30 -28.08 17.75
CA ASN A 359 7.71 -28.29 18.11
C ASN A 359 8.40 -29.39 17.30
N THR A 360 7.68 -30.01 16.35
CA THR A 360 8.16 -31.10 15.52
C THR A 360 7.57 -31.00 14.12
N VAL A 361 8.40 -31.24 13.11
CA VAL A 361 7.96 -31.32 11.71
C VAL A 361 7.29 -32.68 11.51
N THR A 362 5.97 -32.68 11.37
CA THR A 362 5.19 -33.93 11.21
C THR A 362 4.71 -34.14 9.77
N THR A 363 4.76 -33.13 8.91
CA THR A 363 4.23 -33.22 7.54
C THR A 363 4.95 -32.26 6.62
N ARG A 364 5.62 -32.76 5.58
CA ARG A 364 6.21 -31.91 4.53
C ARG A 364 5.28 -31.88 3.33
N SER A 365 4.66 -30.74 3.06
CA SER A 365 3.78 -30.55 1.90
C SER A 365 4.45 -29.62 0.89
N PRO A 366 4.86 -30.10 -0.29
CA PRO A 366 5.37 -29.23 -1.34
C PRO A 366 4.36 -28.12 -1.66
N MET A 367 4.80 -26.88 -1.56
CA MET A 367 3.98 -25.69 -1.81
C MET A 367 4.87 -24.57 -2.35
N PRO A 368 5.00 -24.44 -3.69
CA PRO A 368 5.79 -23.39 -4.30
C PRO A 368 5.38 -21.99 -3.80
N GLY A 369 6.36 -21.16 -3.46
CA GLY A 369 6.13 -19.80 -2.94
C GLY A 369 5.87 -19.71 -1.44
N VAL A 370 5.91 -20.83 -0.71
CA VAL A 370 5.87 -20.88 0.75
C VAL A 370 7.26 -21.18 1.31
N ALA A 371 7.64 -20.52 2.39
CA ALA A 371 8.81 -20.90 3.18
C ALA A 371 8.37 -21.24 4.61
N SER A 372 8.96 -22.28 5.20
CA SER A 372 8.70 -22.65 6.59
C SER A 372 9.99 -22.71 7.37
N GLY A 373 9.98 -22.19 8.60
CA GLY A 373 11.12 -22.25 9.51
C GLY A 373 10.74 -22.88 10.84
N PHE A 374 11.65 -23.67 11.41
CA PHE A 374 11.49 -24.26 12.75
C PHE A 374 12.79 -24.17 13.54
N LYS A 375 12.68 -24.05 14.87
CA LYS A 375 13.82 -24.03 15.79
C LYS A 375 14.30 -25.43 16.15
#